data_AF-A0A1M6LPR1-F1
#
_entry.id   AF-A0A1M6LPR1-F1
#
_cell.length_a   1.000
_cell.length_b   1.000
_cell.length_c   1.000
_cell.angle_alpha   90.00
_cell.angle_beta   90.00
_cell.angle_gamma   90.00
#
_symmetry.space_group_name_H-M   'P 1'
#
loop_
_entity.id
_entity.type
_entity.pdbx_description
1 polymer ?
#
loop_
_entity_poly.entity_id
_entity_poly.type
_entity_poly.pdbx_seq_one_letter_code
_entity_poly.pdbx_strand_id
1 'polypeptide(L)' 'MSRRKFTSKFKTKVVLEALKERHSLAELAQKYQIHPTQISGWKRDFLSGAETVFEKGKTD' A
#
# COMPACT_ATOMS: atom_id res chain seq x y z
N MET A 1 -10.81 -20.35 6.70
CA MET A 1 -10.09 -19.08 6.96
C MET A 1 -10.69 -17.98 6.11
N SER A 2 -11.43 -17.05 6.72
CA SER A 2 -11.98 -15.89 6.02
C SER A 2 -10.85 -14.92 5.68
N ARG A 3 -10.55 -14.76 4.39
CA ARG A 3 -9.61 -13.73 3.92
C ARG A 3 -10.22 -12.37 4.26
N ARG A 4 -9.60 -11.65 5.20
CA ARG A 4 -9.95 -10.24 5.49
C ARG A 4 -9.81 -9.46 4.18
N LYS A 5 -10.92 -8.92 3.66
CA LYS A 5 -10.92 -8.08 2.47
C LYS A 5 -10.60 -6.65 2.88
N PHE A 6 -9.45 -6.14 2.44
CA PHE A 6 -9.08 -4.74 2.63
C PHE A 6 -9.51 -3.92 1.42
N THR A 7 -10.15 -2.78 1.66
CA THR A 7 -10.56 -1.85 0.60
C THR A 7 -9.34 -1.17 -0.02
N SER A 8 -9.43 -0.76 -1.28
CA SER A 8 -8.33 -0.04 -1.96
C SER A 8 -7.91 1.21 -1.19
N LYS A 9 -8.88 1.98 -0.68
CA LYS A 9 -8.63 3.18 0.16
C LYS A 9 -7.77 2.85 1.39
N PHE A 10 -8.03 1.73 2.05
CA PHE A 10 -7.26 1.31 3.22
C PHE A 10 -5.85 0.88 2.85
N LYS A 11 -5.69 0.06 1.79
CA LYS A 11 -4.38 -0.33 1.28
C LYS A 11 -3.52 0.89 0.92
N THR A 12 -4.11 1.86 0.20
CA THR A 12 -3.42 3.11 -0.15
C THR A 12 -2.98 3.88 1.10
N LYS A 13 -3.84 4.03 2.12
CA LYS A 13 -3.46 4.69 3.37
C LYS A 13 -2.25 4.03 4.05
N VAL A 14 -2.28 2.70 4.17
CA VAL A 14 -1.19 1.93 4.81
C VAL A 14 0.11 2.06 4.00
N VAL A 15 0.04 1.97 2.67
CA VAL A 15 1.21 2.12 1.80
C VAL A 15 1.78 3.54 1.87
N LEU A 16 0.94 4.58 1.88
CA LEU A 16 1.40 5.96 2.04
C LEU A 16 2.08 6.18 3.39
N GLU A 17 1.59 5.58 4.49
CA GLU A 17 2.29 5.62 5.77
C GLU A 17 3.62 4.86 5.74
N ALA A 18 3.69 3.72 5.04
CA ALA A 18 4.92 2.97 4.83
C ALA A 18 5.94 3.71 3.96
N LEU A 19 5.49 4.52 3.00
CA LEU A 19 6.34 5.36 2.14
C LEU A 19 6.83 6.64 2.83
N LYS A 20 6.12 7.11 3.87
CA LYS A 20 6.55 8.25 4.68
C LYS A 20 7.71 7.92 5.63
N GLU A 21 8.08 6.64 5.76
CA GLU A 21 9.21 6.13 6.58
C GLU A 21 9.22 6.57 8.06
N ARG A 22 8.09 7.10 8.56
CA ARG A 22 7.94 7.51 9.97
C ARG A 22 7.77 6.33 10.92
N HIS A 23 7.35 5.19 10.39
CA HIS A 23 7.14 3.95 11.11
C HIS A 23 7.69 2.80 10.28
N SER A 24 8.33 1.86 10.95
CA SER A 24 8.76 0.61 10.32
C SER A 24 7.55 -0.21 9.84
N LEU A 25 7.78 -1.11 8.88
CA LEU A 25 6.74 -2.05 8.43
C LEU A 25 6.20 -2.91 9.57
N ALA A 26 7.04 -3.20 10.58
CA ALA A 26 6.66 -3.96 11.77
C ALA A 26 5.68 -3.16 12.66
N GLU A 27 5.93 -1.87 12.88
CA GLU A 27 5.02 -1.01 13.64
C GLU A 27 3.70 -0.79 12.93
N LEU A 28 3.72 -0.61 11.60
CA LEU A 28 2.51 -0.50 10.79
C LEU A 28 1.72 -1.82 10.79
N ALA A 29 2.42 -2.95 10.74
CA ALA A 29 1.82 -4.28 10.85
C ALA A 29 1.10 -4.46 12.19
N GLN A 30 1.70 -4.04 13.30
CA GLN A 30 1.08 -4.07 14.63
C GLN A 30 -0.11 -3.10 14.70
N LYS A 31 0.08 -1.84 14.31
CA LYS A 31 -0.92 -0.77 14.34
C LYS A 31 -2.19 -1.11 13.56
N TYR A 32 -2.03 -1.72 12.40
CA TYR A 32 -3.14 -2.07 11.52
C TYR A 32 -3.58 -3.53 11.61
N GLN A 33 -2.91 -4.35 12.43
CA GLN A 33 -3.10 -5.80 12.55
C GLN A 33 -2.99 -6.52 11.19
N ILE A 34 -1.95 -6.19 10.43
CA ILE A 34 -1.67 -6.70 9.09
C ILE A 34 -0.31 -7.39 9.12
N HIS A 35 -0.14 -8.47 8.34
CA HIS A 35 1.17 -9.09 8.22
C HIS A 35 2.15 -8.17 7.48
N PRO A 36 3.42 -8.00 7.91
CA PRO A 36 4.40 -7.14 7.25
C PRO A 36 4.59 -7.46 5.75
N THR A 37 4.50 -8.74 5.40
CA THR A 37 4.57 -9.20 4.00
C THR A 37 3.42 -8.68 3.14
N GLN A 38 2.21 -8.50 3.70
CA GLN A 38 1.08 -7.91 2.97
C GLN A 38 1.32 -6.43 2.68
N ILE A 39 1.87 -5.69 3.66
CA ILE A 39 2.21 -4.27 3.49
C ILE A 39 3.28 -4.14 2.40
N SER A 40 4.29 -5.01 2.42
CA SER A 40 5.34 -5.05 1.40
C SER A 40 4.79 -5.34 0.01
N GLY A 41 3.85 -6.30 -0.10
CA GLY A 41 3.14 -6.58 -1.34
C GLY A 41 2.39 -5.36 -1.86
N TRP A 42 1.57 -4.73 -1.02
CA TRP A 42 0.82 -3.53 -1.42
C TRP A 42 1.72 -2.36 -1.79
N LYS A 43 2.87 -2.20 -1.12
CA LYS A 43 3.86 -1.18 -1.50
C LYS A 43 4.37 -1.42 -2.91
N ARG A 44 4.68 -2.67 -3.26
CA ARG A 44 5.11 -3.05 -4.61
C ARG A 44 4.01 -2.81 -5.66
N ASP A 45 2.79 -3.29 -5.38
CA ASP A 45 1.64 -3.09 -6.27
C ASP A 45 1.35 -1.60 -6.49
N PHE A 46 1.41 -0.79 -5.43
CA PHE A 46 1.18 0.63 -5.51
C PHE A 46 2.25 1.35 -6.33
N LEU A 47 3.53 1.04 -6.11
CA LEU A 47 4.63 1.65 -6.87
C LEU A 47 4.57 1.27 -8.36
N SER A 48 4.28 0.00 -8.67
CA SER A 48 4.11 -0.46 -10.05
C SER A 48 2.91 0.21 -10.76
N GLY A 49 1.83 0.49 -10.02
CA GLY A 49 0.67 1.21 -10.56
C GLY A 49 0.86 2.72 -10.59
N ALA A 50 1.72 3.28 -9.73
CA ALA A 50 1.87 4.73 -9.57
C ALA A 50 2.40 5.42 -10.84
N GLU A 51 3.30 4.76 -11.59
CA GLU A 51 3.82 5.30 -12.86
C GLU A 51 2.71 5.52 -13.88
N THR A 52 1.77 4.57 -13.97
CA THR A 52 0.63 4.64 -14.91
C THR A 52 -0.35 5.78 -14.58
N VAL A 53 -0.37 6.27 -13.34
CA VAL A 53 -1.22 7.39 -12.93
C VAL A 53 -0.77 8.69 -13.61
N PHE A 54 0.54 8.85 -13.83
CA PHE A 54 1.10 10.02 -14.49
C PHE A 54 1.14 9.89 -16.03
N GLU A 55 1.12 8.68 -16.58
CA GLU A 55 0.98 8.45 -18.03
C GLU A 55 -0.43 8.73 -18.54
N LYS A 56 -1.47 8.61 -17.70
CA LYS A 56 -2.88 8.79 -18.09
C LYS A 56 -3.28 10.21 -18.54
N GLY A 57 -2.33 11.14 -18.59
CA GLY A 57 -2.49 12.52 -19.07
C GLY A 57 -1.94 12.79 -20.48
N LYS A 58 -1.29 11.83 -21.14
CA LYS A 58 -0.94 11.93 -22.58
C LYS A 58 -2.08 11.38 -23.43
N THR A 59 -3.21 12.10 -23.44
CA THR A 59 -4.08 12.10 -24.60
C THR A 59 -3.54 13.20 -25.50
N ASP A 60 -2.88 12.80 -26.58
CA ASP A 60 -2.62 13.67 -27.74
C ASP A 60 -3.95 14.22 -28.29
#